data_AF-A0A970WC52-F1
#
_entry.id   AF-A0A970WC52-F1
#
_cell.length_a   1.000
_cell.length_b   1.000
_cell.length_c   1.000
_cell.angle_alpha   90.00
_cell.angle_beta   90.00
_cell.angle_gamma   90.00
#
_symmetry.space_group_name_H-M   'P 1'
#
loop_
_entity.id
_entity.type
_entity.pdbx_description
1 polymer ?
#
loop_
_entity_poly.entity_id
_entity_poly.type
_entity_poly.pdbx_seq_one_letter_code
_entity_poly.pdbx_strand_id
1 'polypeptide(L)'
;MEYIELVLIPILIGMLEAIKRTGFNSKFIPILSIVLGVLIGVFYSGFDIREGAILGVYIGLSAVGLYSGSKAVVQGVKQQRK
;
A
#
# COMPACT_ATOMS: atom_id res chain seq x y z
N MET A 1 -19.35 -2.36 8.89
CA MET A 1 -18.91 -1.89 7.55
C MET A 1 -18.12 -0.59 7.61
N GLU A 2 -18.26 0.24 8.66
CA GLU A 2 -17.71 1.61 8.75
C GLU A 2 -16.17 1.76 8.80
N TYR A 3 -15.39 0.67 8.92
CA TYR A 3 -13.93 0.76 9.09
C TYR A 3 -13.12 -0.28 8.31
N ILE A 4 -13.71 -0.97 7.34
CA ILE A 4 -12.98 -2.01 6.60
C ILE A 4 -11.74 -1.43 5.90
N GLU A 5 -11.84 -0.22 5.38
CA GLU A 5 -10.74 0.53 4.74
C GLU A 5 -9.51 0.68 5.65
N LEU A 6 -9.71 0.86 6.96
CA LEU A 6 -8.62 0.96 7.94
C LEU A 6 -7.85 -0.35 8.08
N VAL A 7 -8.52 -1.48 7.85
CA VAL A 7 -7.91 -2.82 7.88
C VAL A 7 -7.24 -3.15 6.55
N LEU A 8 -7.75 -2.61 5.43
CA LEU A 8 -7.21 -2.87 4.10
C LEU A 8 -5.81 -2.28 3.89
N ILE A 9 -5.51 -1.12 4.48
CA ILE A 9 -4.19 -0.49 4.36
C ILE A 9 -3.07 -1.39 4.92
N PRO A 10 -3.08 -1.85 6.20
CA PRO A 10 -2.03 -2.71 6.72
C PRO A 10 -1.95 -4.07 6.02
N ILE A 11 -3.08 -4.61 5.56
CA ILE A 11 -3.09 -5.83 4.73
C ILE A 11 -2.34 -5.58 3.42
N LEU A 12 -2.65 -4.48 2.72
CA LEU A 12 -1.99 -4.13 1.46
C LEU A 12 -0.48 -3.92 1.66
N ILE A 13 -0.06 -3.28 2.77
CA ILE A 13 1.36 -3.13 3.12
C ILE A 13 2.03 -4.49 3.29
N GLY A 14 1.39 -5.42 4.01
CA GLY A 14 1.89 -6.77 4.19
C GLY A 14 2.08 -7.52 2.87
N MET A 15 1.12 -7.40 1.96
CA MET A 15 1.20 -7.98 0.61
C MET A 15 2.36 -7.39 -0.19
N LEU A 16 2.51 -6.06 -0.21
CA LEU A 16 3.59 -5.40 -0.94
C LEU A 16 4.96 -5.80 -0.41
N GLU A 17 5.11 -5.91 0.92
CA GLU A 17 6.36 -6.36 1.54
C GLU A 17 6.66 -7.83 1.23
N ALA A 18 5.63 -8.70 1.20
CA ALA A 18 5.79 -10.10 0.77
C ALA A 18 6.26 -10.20 -0.68
N ILE A 19 5.64 -9.44 -1.60
CA ILE A 19 6.04 -9.40 -3.02
C ILE A 19 7.48 -8.90 -3.17
N LYS A 20 7.85 -7.86 -2.43
CA LYS A 20 9.23 -7.36 -2.46
C LYS A 20 10.25 -8.41 -2.00
N ARG A 21 9.91 -9.23 -0.99
CA ARG A 21 10.79 -10.30 -0.48
C ARG A 21 11.06 -11.40 -1.50
N THR A 22 10.25 -11.53 -2.56
CA THR A 22 10.52 -12.48 -3.65
C THR A 22 11.61 -12.00 -4.62
N GLY A 23 12.20 -10.82 -4.40
CA GLY A 23 13.17 -10.20 -5.31
C GLY A 23 12.57 -9.16 -6.25
N PHE A 24 11.28 -8.83 -6.12
CA PHE A 24 10.64 -7.80 -6.92
C PHE A 24 11.30 -6.43 -6.71
N ASN A 25 11.50 -5.68 -7.79
CA ASN A 25 12.20 -4.41 -7.72
C ASN A 25 11.36 -3.37 -6.97
N SER A 26 11.89 -2.94 -5.82
CA SER A 26 11.21 -2.00 -4.92
C SER A 26 10.83 -0.65 -5.52
N LYS A 27 11.42 -0.26 -6.67
CA LYS A 27 11.06 0.96 -7.40
C LYS A 27 9.63 0.92 -7.96
N PHE A 28 9.08 -0.28 -8.21
CA PHE A 28 7.73 -0.45 -8.77
C PHE A 28 6.65 -0.71 -7.71
N ILE A 29 7.02 -0.79 -6.42
CA ILE A 29 6.07 -0.97 -5.31
C ILE A 29 4.99 0.12 -5.28
N PRO A 30 5.29 1.42 -5.53
CA PRO A 30 4.25 2.45 -5.57
C PRO A 30 3.18 2.20 -6.64
N ILE A 31 3.60 1.83 -7.85
CA ILE A 31 2.70 1.54 -8.97
C ILE A 31 1.87 0.28 -8.65
N LEU A 32 2.53 -0.76 -8.16
CA LEU A 32 1.87 -2.00 -7.76
C LEU A 32 0.82 -1.76 -6.66
N SER A 33 1.14 -0.90 -5.68
CA SER A 33 0.20 -0.52 -4.62
C SER A 33 -1.05 0.16 -5.16
N ILE A 34 -0.90 1.07 -6.13
CA ILE A 34 -2.06 1.74 -6.74
C ILE A 34 -2.90 0.74 -7.52
N VAL A 35 -2.28 -0.15 -8.31
CA VAL A 35 -3.01 -1.17 -9.08
C VAL A 35 -3.78 -2.10 -8.15
N LEU A 36 -3.12 -2.66 -7.14
CA LEU A 36 -3.75 -3.54 -6.15
C LEU A 36 -4.81 -2.80 -5.33
N GLY A 37 -4.53 -1.57 -4.93
CA GLY A 37 -5.47 -0.70 -4.22
C GLY A 37 -6.74 -0.48 -5.02
N VAL A 38 -6.65 -0.08 -6.30
CA VAL A 38 -7.80 0.08 -7.21
C VAL A 38 -8.58 -1.22 -7.37
N LEU A 39 -7.90 -2.37 -7.56
CA LEU A 39 -8.59 -3.67 -7.66
C LEU A 39 -9.39 -3.99 -6.38
N ILE A 40 -8.78 -3.76 -5.21
CA ILE A 40 -9.44 -3.95 -3.92
C ILE A 40 -10.61 -2.98 -3.76
N GLY A 41 -10.40 -1.69 -4.09
CA GLY A 41 -11.41 -0.65 -3.96
C GLY A 41 -12.63 -0.91 -4.84
N VAL A 42 -12.43 -1.29 -6.11
CA VAL A 42 -13.53 -1.67 -7.03
C VAL A 42 -14.26 -2.91 -6.57
N PHE A 43 -13.55 -3.90 -6.03
CA PHE A 43 -14.20 -5.08 -5.46
C PHE A 43 -15.07 -4.72 -4.25
N TYR A 44 -14.59 -3.81 -3.40
CA TYR A 44 -15.29 -3.38 -2.19
C TYR A 44 -16.47 -2.44 -2.44
N SER A 45 -16.42 -1.62 -3.49
CA SER A 45 -17.53 -0.74 -3.90
C SER A 45 -18.66 -1.49 -4.61
N GLY A 46 -18.64 -2.82 -4.66
CA GLY A 46 -19.62 -3.59 -5.42
C GLY A 46 -19.48 -3.43 -6.93
N PHE A 47 -18.24 -3.31 -7.42
CA PHE A 47 -17.89 -3.08 -8.82
C PHE A 47 -18.27 -1.69 -9.37
N ASP A 48 -18.59 -0.72 -8.52
CA ASP A 48 -18.61 0.68 -8.94
C ASP A 48 -17.17 1.15 -9.22
N ILE A 49 -16.86 1.35 -10.50
CA ILE A 49 -15.52 1.72 -10.97
C ILE A 49 -15.13 3.10 -10.43
N ARG A 50 -16.07 4.03 -10.31
CA ARG A 50 -15.78 5.42 -9.94
C ARG A 50 -15.46 5.52 -8.46
N GLU A 51 -16.34 4.98 -7.62
CA GLU A 51 -16.14 4.96 -6.17
C GLU A 51 -14.95 4.09 -5.81
N GLY A 52 -14.88 2.90 -6.41
CA GLY A 52 -13.83 1.93 -6.15
C GLY A 52 -12.44 2.38 -6.56
N ALA A 53 -12.30 3.11 -7.68
CA ALA A 53 -11.01 3.67 -8.07
C ALA A 53 -10.53 4.74 -7.07
N ILE A 54 -11.42 5.60 -6.58
CA ILE A 54 -11.08 6.64 -5.59
C ILE A 54 -10.66 5.97 -4.28
N LEU A 55 -11.48 5.05 -3.77
CA LEU A 55 -11.21 4.29 -2.55
C LEU A 55 -9.88 3.53 -2.66
N GLY A 56 -9.67 2.86 -3.78
CA GLY A 56 -8.49 2.07 -4.02
C GLY A 56 -7.20 2.89 -4.15
N VAL A 57 -7.26 4.04 -4.82
CA VAL A 57 -6.13 4.99 -4.86
C VAL A 57 -5.82 5.51 -3.45
N TYR A 58 -6.84 5.86 -2.67
CA TYR A 58 -6.68 6.28 -1.27
C TYR A 58 -5.95 5.22 -0.43
N ILE A 59 -6.41 3.96 -0.47
CA ILE A 59 -5.80 2.84 0.24
C ILE A 59 -4.36 2.61 -0.25
N GLY A 60 -4.16 2.57 -1.57
CA GLY A 60 -2.87 2.29 -2.20
C GLY A 60 -1.80 3.35 -1.90
N LEU A 61 -2.15 4.63 -1.99
CA LEU A 61 -1.23 5.73 -1.66
C LEU A 61 -0.93 5.78 -0.16
N SER A 62 -1.92 5.53 0.69
CA SER A 62 -1.73 5.46 2.15
C SER A 62 -0.75 4.34 2.54
N ALA A 63 -0.89 3.17 1.91
CA ALA A 63 0.03 2.05 2.09
C ALA A 63 1.47 2.41 1.67
N VAL A 64 1.65 3.07 0.53
CA VAL A 64 2.98 3.51 0.04
C VAL A 64 3.61 4.54 0.97
N GLY A 65 2.82 5.51 1.46
CA GLY A 65 3.29 6.52 2.38
C GLY A 65 3.80 5.91 3.68
N LEU A 66 3.00 5.03 4.30
CA LEU A 66 3.38 4.36 5.54
C LEU A 66 4.59 3.44 5.35
N TYR A 67 4.63 2.73 4.22
CA TYR A 67 5.76 1.88 3.84
C TYR A 67 7.07 2.65 3.66
N SER A 68 7.06 3.71 2.84
CA SER A 68 8.25 4.50 2.55
C SER A 68 8.73 5.30 3.77
N GLY A 69 7.80 5.85 4.55
CA GLY A 69 8.09 6.56 5.79
C GLY A 69 8.76 5.67 6.83
N SER A 70 8.17 4.50 7.12
CA SER A 70 8.78 3.54 8.07
C SER A 70 10.17 3.08 7.63
N LYS A 71 10.35 2.81 6.34
CA LYS A 71 11.67 2.48 5.76
C LYS A 71 12.67 3.63 5.95
N ALA A 72 12.28 4.87 5.68
CA ALA A 72 13.14 6.05 5.82
C ALA A 72 13.61 6.24 7.27
N VAL A 73 12.71 6.08 8.24
CA VAL A 73 13.05 6.14 9.68
C VAL A 73 14.07 5.07 10.06
N VAL A 74 13.85 3.81 9.66
CA VAL A 74 14.78 2.71 9.94
C VAL A 74 16.15 2.98 9.34
N GLN A 75 16.22 3.53 8.13
CA GLN A 75 17.48 3.89 7.48
C GLN A 75 18.19 5.04 8.20
N GLY A 76 17.48 6.09 8.59
CA GLY A 76 18.02 7.21 9.34
C GLY A 76 18.64 6.78 10.67
N VAL A 77 17.96 5.92 11.43
CA VAL A 77 18.48 5.37 12.70
C VAL A 77 19.75 4.54 12.49
N LYS A 78 19.82 3.73 11.42
CA LYS A 78 21.01 2.94 11.10
C LYS A 78 22.22 3.81 10.73
N GLN A 79 21.98 4.92 10.05
CA GLN A 79 23.06 5.83 9.63
C GLN A 79 23.66 6.61 10.79
N GLN A 80 22.86 6.98 11.79
CA GLN A 80 23.32 7.66 13.02
C GLN A 80 24.17 6.76 13.95
N ARG A 81 24.08 5.42 13.79
CA ARG A 81 24.84 4.46 14.60
C ARG A 81 26.18 4.04 13.95
N LYS A 82 26.47 4.52 12.74
CA LYS A 82 27.75 4.34 12.04
C LYS A 82 28.61 5.57 12.23
#